data_AF-A0A4Y2L9J5-F1
#
_entry.id   AF-A0A4Y2L9J5-F1
#
_cell.length_a   1.000
_cell.length_b   1.000
_cell.length_c   1.000
_cell.angle_alpha   90.00
_cell.angle_beta   90.00
_cell.angle_gamma   90.00
#
_symmetry.space_group_name_H-M   'P 1'
#
loop_
_entity.id
_entity.type
_entity.pdbx_description
1 polymer ?
#
loop_
_entity_poly.entity_id
_entity_poly.type
_entity_poly.pdbx_seq_one_letter_code
_entity_poly.pdbx_strand_id
1 'polypeptide(L)'
;MKDLLKRVLGKAYLSHEELMTVLFDCEVIINSRPLTYVSENDTDFTPISPSMFIQDIRECTVPDLHTADHNSLNKRIKYKLSKTISELD
;
A
#
# COMPACT_ATOMS: atom_id res chain seq x y z
N MET A 1 -20.55 2.91 -5.22
CA MET A 1 -20.37 2.62 -6.67
C MET A 1 -21.70 2.45 -7.40
N LYS A 2 -22.57 1.51 -6.99
CA LYS A 2 -23.89 1.27 -7.61
C LYS A 2 -24.71 2.53 -7.85
N ASP A 3 -24.86 3.39 -6.85
CA ASP A 3 -25.64 4.63 -6.99
C ASP A 3 -24.94 5.70 -7.84
N LEU A 4 -23.61 5.68 -7.88
CA LEU A 4 -22.81 6.55 -8.75
C LEU A 4 -23.03 6.16 -10.21
N LEU A 5 -22.96 4.86 -10.53
CA LEU A 5 -23.23 4.32 -11.87
C LEU A 5 -24.66 4.64 -12.30
N LYS A 6 -25.65 4.45 -11.42
CA LYS A 6 -27.04 4.84 -11.71
C LYS A 6 -27.18 6.32 -12.04
N ARG A 7 -26.48 7.18 -11.28
CA ARG A 7 -26.53 8.63 -11.49
C ARG A 7 -25.82 9.07 -12.78
N VAL A 8 -24.69 8.45 -13.11
CA VAL A 8 -23.87 8.80 -14.27
C VAL A 8 -24.47 8.24 -15.57
N LEU A 9 -24.85 6.96 -15.57
CA LEU A 9 -25.40 6.29 -16.77
C LEU A 9 -26.88 6.63 -17.01
N GLY A 10 -27.63 6.97 -15.95
CA GLY A 10 -29.02 7.39 -16.04
C GLY A 10 -29.90 6.34 -16.73
N LYS A 11 -30.44 6.70 -17.90
CA LYS A 11 -31.29 5.84 -18.74
C LYS A 11 -30.59 5.32 -20.01
N ALA A 12 -29.25 5.38 -20.06
CA ALA A 12 -28.50 4.86 -21.18
C ALA A 12 -28.72 3.35 -21.33
N TYR A 13 -28.89 2.89 -22.57
CA TYR A 13 -28.88 1.48 -22.91
C TYR A 13 -27.47 1.12 -23.35
N LEU A 14 -26.85 0.21 -22.59
CA LEU A 14 -25.51 -0.29 -22.87
C LEU A 14 -25.62 -1.74 -23.30
N SER A 15 -24.86 -2.12 -24.31
CA SER A 15 -24.57 -3.52 -24.58
C SER A 15 -23.82 -4.14 -23.41
N HIS A 16 -23.77 -5.48 -23.38
CA HIS A 16 -23.01 -6.20 -22.38
C HIS A 16 -21.53 -5.79 -22.37
N GLU A 17 -20.92 -5.63 -23.55
CA GLU A 17 -19.51 -5.26 -23.70
C GLU A 17 -19.22 -3.85 -23.17
N GLU A 18 -20.08 -2.89 -23.50
CA GLU A 18 -19.94 -1.51 -23.02
C GLU A 18 -20.11 -1.45 -21.49
N LEU A 19 -21.10 -2.16 -20.93
CA LEU A 19 -21.29 -2.23 -19.49
C LEU A 19 -20.08 -2.87 -18.79
N MET A 20 -19.53 -3.94 -19.34
CA MET A 20 -18.35 -4.61 -18.78
C MET A 20 -17.13 -3.69 -18.80
N THR A 21 -16.93 -2.94 -19.89
CA THR A 21 -15.84 -1.96 -19.99
C THR A 21 -15.95 -0.90 -18.88
N VAL A 22 -17.16 -0.32 -18.70
CA VAL A 22 -17.40 0.66 -17.62
C VAL A 22 -17.14 0.08 -16.24
N LEU A 23 -17.55 -1.16 -15.99
CA LEU A 23 -17.33 -1.81 -14.70
C LEU A 23 -15.85 -2.11 -14.45
N PHE A 24 -15.10 -2.50 -15.49
CA PHE A 24 -13.67 -2.75 -15.39
C PHE A 24 -12.90 -1.48 -15.03
N ASP A 25 -13.22 -0.35 -15.66
CA ASP A 25 -12.62 0.95 -15.32
C ASP A 25 -12.89 1.32 -13.85
N CYS A 26 -14.11 1.10 -13.39
CA CYS A 26 -14.48 1.35 -11.99
C CYS A 26 -13.75 0.43 -11.03
N GLU A 27 -13.61 -0.84 -11.38
CA GLU A 27 -12.87 -1.85 -10.61
C GLU A 27 -11.41 -1.44 -10.43
N VAL A 28 -10.72 -1.09 -11.52
CA VAL A 28 -9.31 -0.68 -11.48
C VAL A 28 -9.11 0.52 -10.53
N ILE A 29 -9.99 1.52 -10.61
CA ILE A 29 -9.89 2.71 -9.74
C ILE A 29 -10.14 2.36 -8.27
N ILE A 30 -11.18 1.57 -7.98
CA ILE A 30 -11.49 1.19 -6.59
C ILE A 30 -10.39 0.32 -6.00
N ASN A 31 -9.89 -0.65 -6.78
CA ASN A 31 -8.92 -1.63 -6.31
C ASN A 31 -7.50 -1.05 -6.19
N SER A 32 -7.16 -0.02 -6.95
CA SER A 32 -5.88 0.70 -6.83
C SER A 32 -5.87 1.78 -5.75
N ARG A 33 -7.05 2.15 -5.22
CA ARG A 33 -7.15 3.23 -4.25
C ARG A 33 -6.42 2.87 -2.94
N PRO A 34 -5.50 3.71 -2.45
CA PRO A 34 -4.76 3.44 -1.22
C PRO A 34 -5.70 3.48 0.00
N LEU A 35 -5.58 2.48 0.87
CA LEU A 35 -6.23 2.37 2.18
C LEU A 35 -5.38 2.98 3.30
N THR A 36 -4.09 3.19 3.03
CA THR A 36 -3.12 3.73 3.98
C THR A 36 -2.53 5.04 3.45
N TYR A 37 -1.73 5.71 4.28
CA TYR A 37 -1.07 6.96 3.92
C TYR A 37 -0.21 6.80 2.66
N VAL A 38 -0.38 7.74 1.72
CA VAL A 38 0.49 7.86 0.55
C VAL A 38 1.57 8.87 0.91
N SER A 39 2.83 8.43 0.94
CA SER A 39 3.94 9.33 1.17
C SER A 39 4.32 10.09 -0.10
N GLU A 40 4.84 11.31 0.08
CA GLU A 40 5.50 12.08 -0.97
C GLU A 40 6.96 11.64 -1.18
N ASN A 41 7.49 10.82 -0.27
CA ASN A 41 8.86 10.34 -0.28
C ASN A 41 8.93 8.93 -0.87
N ASP A 42 9.65 8.77 -1.98
CA ASP A 42 9.73 7.51 -2.74
C ASP A 42 10.48 6.38 -2.00
N THR A 43 11.13 6.67 -0.87
CA THR A 43 11.80 5.66 -0.04
C THR A 43 10.91 5.08 1.05
N ASP A 44 9.70 5.61 1.23
CA ASP A 44 8.76 5.13 2.22
C ASP A 44 8.01 3.89 1.71
N PHE A 45 7.25 3.23 2.60
CA PHE A 45 6.51 2.03 2.23
C PHE A 45 5.40 2.31 1.21
N THR A 46 5.24 1.40 0.25
CA THR A 46 4.13 1.43 -0.70
C THR A 46 2.79 1.36 0.04
N PRO A 47 1.83 2.25 -0.27
CA PRO A 47 0.54 2.24 0.38
C PRO A 47 -0.24 0.97 0.03
N ILE A 48 -0.83 0.36 1.06
CA ILE A 48 -1.70 -0.80 0.94
C ILE A 48 -2.97 -0.40 0.17
N SER A 49 -3.33 -1.15 -0.87
CA SER A 49 -4.58 -0.98 -1.64
C SER A 49 -5.40 -2.27 -1.65
N PRO A 50 -6.72 -2.25 -1.95
CA PRO A 50 -7.56 -3.44 -1.96
C PRO A 50 -7.08 -4.55 -2.91
N SER A 51 -6.51 -4.18 -4.06
CA SER A 51 -6.00 -5.14 -5.05
C SER A 51 -4.98 -6.12 -4.47
N MET A 52 -4.18 -5.67 -3.49
CA MET A 52 -3.16 -6.47 -2.82
C MET A 52 -3.74 -7.67 -2.03
N PHE A 53 -5.04 -7.65 -1.72
CA PHE A 53 -5.73 -8.74 -1.02
C PHE A 53 -6.63 -9.58 -1.92
N ILE A 54 -7.15 -8.98 -2.99
CA ILE A 54 -8.13 -9.61 -3.89
C ILE A 54 -7.43 -10.42 -4.99
N GLN A 55 -6.27 -9.95 -5.46
CA GLN A 55 -5.50 -10.62 -6.49
C GLN A 55 -4.66 -11.75 -5.89
N ASP A 56 -4.52 -12.86 -6.62
CA ASP A 56 -3.57 -13.91 -6.24
C ASP A 56 -2.18 -13.31 -6.08
N ILE A 57 -1.56 -13.58 -4.92
CA ILE A 57 -0.19 -13.15 -4.62
C ILE A 57 0.74 -13.90 -5.57
N ARG A 58 1.18 -13.24 -6.65
CA ARG A 58 2.14 -13.83 -7.61
C ARG A 58 3.58 -13.81 -7.09
N GLU A 59 3.88 -12.90 -6.15
CA GLU A 59 5.19 -12.77 -5.52
C GLU A 59 5.04 -12.25 -4.10
N CYS A 60 5.32 -13.11 -3.12
CA CYS A 60 5.46 -12.70 -1.72
C CYS A 60 6.88 -12.15 -1.55
N THR A 61 7.16 -10.97 -2.12
CA THR A 61 8.30 -10.19 -1.64
C THR A 61 7.79 -9.40 -0.44
N VAL A 62 7.97 -9.99 0.74
CA VAL A 62 7.90 -9.22 1.98
C VAL A 62 8.98 -8.14 1.83
N PRO A 63 8.65 -6.84 1.68
CA PRO A 63 9.67 -5.81 1.68
C PRO A 63 10.29 -5.91 3.06
N ASP A 64 11.53 -6.37 3.06
CA ASP A 64 12.22 -6.92 4.21
C ASP A 64 11.97 -6.01 5.41
N LEU A 65 11.31 -6.54 6.45
CA LEU A 65 11.21 -5.93 7.78
C LEU A 65 12.60 -5.50 8.30
N HIS A 66 13.64 -6.03 7.65
CA HIS A 66 15.04 -5.70 7.80
C HIS A 66 15.43 -4.24 7.52
N THR A 67 14.72 -3.51 6.64
CA THR A 67 15.03 -2.09 6.34
C THR A 67 14.45 -1.14 7.38
N ALA A 68 13.31 -1.51 7.98
CA ALA A 68 12.60 -0.69 8.96
C ALA A 68 13.32 -0.57 10.32
N ASP A 69 14.32 -1.43 10.61
CA ASP A 69 14.82 -1.56 11.98
C ASP A 69 16.34 -1.48 12.18
N HIS A 70 17.13 -1.24 11.13
CA HIS A 70 18.58 -1.16 11.31
C HIS A 70 19.02 0.14 12.03
N ASN A 71 18.36 1.27 11.79
CA ASN A 71 18.77 2.55 12.39
C ASN A 71 18.15 2.82 13.77
N SER A 72 16.98 2.25 14.08
CA SER A 72 16.27 2.38 15.37
C SER A 72 16.85 1.49 16.46
N LEU A 73 17.16 0.22 16.16
CA LEU A 73 17.69 -0.73 17.16
C LEU A 73 19.11 -0.41 17.62
N ASN A 74 19.90 0.24 16.77
CA ASN A 74 21.31 0.52 17.04
C ASN A 74 21.53 1.62 18.09
N LYS A 75 20.52 2.45 18.40
CA LYS A 75 20.67 3.52 19.41
C LYS A 75 20.92 2.97 20.82
N ARG A 76 20.18 1.93 21.22
CA ARG A 76 20.32 1.33 22.56
C ARG A 76 21.60 0.51 22.68
N ILE A 77 22.00 -0.16 21.59
CA ILE A 77 23.27 -0.89 21.51
C ILE A 77 24.44 0.08 21.62
N LYS A 78 24.42 1.17 20.85
CA LYS A 78 25.46 2.22 20.90
C LYS A 78 25.61 2.85 22.28
N TYR A 79 24.49 3.18 22.94
CA TYR A 79 24.52 3.72 24.31
C TYR A 79 25.12 2.73 25.33
N LYS A 80 24.80 1.44 25.23
CA LYS A 80 25.39 0.43 26.11
C LYS A 80 26.89 0.30 25.88
N LEU A 81 27.34 0.26 24.62
CA LEU A 81 28.76 0.17 24.28
C LEU A 81 29.55 1.40 24.75
N SER A 82 29.02 2.61 24.52
CA SER A 82 29.68 3.84 24.97
C SER A 82 29.80 3.89 26.49
N LYS A 83 28.76 3.47 27.22
CA LYS A 83 28.77 3.44 28.67
C LYS A 83 29.79 2.44 29.22
N THR A 84 29.87 1.24 28.64
CA THR A 84 30.86 0.23 29.05
C THR A 84 32.29 0.70 28.78
N ILE A 85 32.55 1.38 27.66
CA ILE A 85 33.87 1.94 27.35
C ILE A 85 34.25 3.04 28.37
N SER A 86 33.30 3.88 28.78
CA SER A 86 33.52 4.92 29.79
C SER A 86 33.69 4.41 31.23
N GLU A 87 33.32 3.15 31.51
CA GLU A 87 33.50 2.51 32.83
C GLU A 87 34.82 1.71 32.92
N LEU A 88 35.59 1.66 31.82
CA LEU A 88 36.87 0.94 31.71
C LEU A 88 38.10 1.86 31.67
N ASP A 89 37.90 3.19 31.61
CA ASP A 89 38.92 4.24 31.81
C ASP A 89 38.80 4.83 33.23
#